data_AF-A0A6A6NX67-F1
#
_entry.id   AF-A0A6A6NX67-F1
#
_cell.length_a   1.000
_cell.length_b   1.000
_cell.length_c   1.000
_cell.angle_alpha   90.00
_cell.angle_beta   90.00
_cell.angle_gamma   90.00
#
_symmetry.space_group_name_H-M   'P 1'
#
loop_
_entity.id
_entity.type
_entity.pdbx_description
1 polymer ?
#
loop_
_entity_poly.entity_id
_entity_poly.type
_entity_poly.pdbx_seq_one_letter_code
_entity_poly.pdbx_strand_id
1 'polypeptide(L)'
;TVGKSVAGEKIISVASAPAKAAAPRKVILLNAYDQRIDAPLAKPDRASVERLNGRIKEHGKVCNEYHLTGKCSNSWCGYVHGERMGPGEQLALRHKARGRSCTAGSDCRAFDC
;
A
#
# COMPACT_ATOMS: atom_id res chain seq x y z
N THR A 1 -55.86 -24.78 16.19
CA THR A 1 -55.62 -25.38 14.87
C THR A 1 -54.13 -25.57 14.69
N VAL A 2 -53.73 -26.79 14.30
CA VAL A 2 -52.33 -27.21 14.11
C VAL A 2 -51.70 -26.47 12.93
N GLY A 3 -50.45 -26.00 13.12
CA GLY A 3 -49.66 -25.30 12.10
C GLY A 3 -49.02 -26.22 11.07
N LYS A 4 -48.55 -25.62 9.96
CA LYS A 4 -47.54 -26.22 9.10
C LYS A 4 -46.80 -25.13 8.32
N SER A 5 -45.65 -24.71 8.83
CA SER A 5 -44.70 -23.86 8.11
C SER A 5 -44.07 -24.69 7.00
N VAL A 6 -44.24 -24.26 5.74
CA VAL A 6 -43.63 -24.91 4.58
C VAL A 6 -42.15 -24.57 4.57
N ALA A 7 -41.32 -25.61 4.59
CA ALA A 7 -39.88 -25.52 4.62
C ALA A 7 -39.36 -24.77 3.39
N GLY A 8 -38.52 -23.75 3.63
CA GLY A 8 -37.82 -23.03 2.56
C GLY A 8 -36.96 -23.97 1.74
N GLU A 9 -37.16 -23.93 0.43
CA GLU A 9 -36.42 -24.67 -0.58
C GLU A 9 -34.94 -24.26 -0.51
N LYS A 10 -34.05 -25.20 -0.16
CA LYS A 10 -32.60 -24.97 -0.14
C LYS A 10 -32.07 -25.13 -1.55
N ILE A 11 -31.83 -24.01 -2.23
CA ILE A 11 -31.13 -23.98 -3.50
C ILE A 11 -29.64 -24.24 -3.22
N ILE A 12 -29.14 -25.43 -3.59
CA ILE A 12 -27.72 -25.77 -3.50
C ILE A 12 -27.06 -25.39 -4.82
N SER A 13 -26.43 -24.23 -4.88
CA SER A 13 -25.63 -23.82 -6.03
C SER A 13 -24.30 -24.57 -6.04
N VAL A 14 -24.17 -25.59 -6.89
CA VAL A 14 -22.92 -26.31 -7.18
C VAL A 14 -22.14 -25.58 -8.27
N ALA A 15 -21.89 -24.28 -8.08
CA ALA A 15 -20.91 -23.56 -8.87
C ALA A 15 -19.63 -23.50 -8.05
N SER A 16 -18.57 -24.17 -8.52
CA SER A 16 -17.23 -23.99 -7.96
C SER A 16 -16.92 -22.50 -7.96
N ALA A 17 -16.75 -21.91 -6.78
CA ALA A 17 -16.33 -20.52 -6.66
C ALA A 17 -15.08 -20.33 -7.55
N PRO A 18 -14.99 -19.25 -8.34
CA PRO A 18 -13.80 -19.02 -9.15
C PRO A 18 -12.60 -19.05 -8.22
N ALA A 19 -11.64 -19.92 -8.53
CA ALA A 19 -10.41 -20.03 -7.75
C ALA A 19 -9.86 -18.62 -7.56
N LYS A 20 -9.67 -18.19 -6.30
CA LYS A 20 -9.06 -16.90 -6.00
C LYS A 20 -7.77 -16.81 -6.81
N ALA A 21 -7.74 -15.91 -7.79
CA ALA A 21 -6.54 -15.65 -8.56
C ALA A 21 -5.39 -15.40 -7.57
N ALA A 22 -4.30 -16.14 -7.72
CA ALA A 22 -3.15 -16.00 -6.85
C ALA A 22 -2.72 -14.53 -6.83
N ALA A 23 -2.39 -14.01 -5.64
CA ALA A 23 -1.92 -12.64 -5.51
C ALA A 23 -0.73 -12.42 -6.46
N PRO A 24 -0.67 -11.28 -7.15
CA PRO A 24 0.39 -10.99 -8.11
C PRO A 24 1.75 -11.07 -7.42
N ARG A 25 2.71 -11.71 -8.08
CA ARG A 25 4.09 -11.83 -7.58
C ARG A 25 4.74 -10.45 -7.53
N LYS A 26 5.34 -10.13 -6.39
CA LYS A 26 6.19 -8.95 -6.20
C LYS A 26 7.51 -9.16 -6.96
N VAL A 27 7.84 -8.28 -7.93
CA VAL A 27 9.06 -8.35 -8.74
C VAL A 27 9.83 -7.03 -8.70
N ILE A 28 11.16 -7.09 -8.71
CA ILE A 28 12.04 -5.92 -8.83
C ILE A 28 12.53 -5.86 -10.27
N LEU A 29 12.42 -4.68 -10.91
CA LEU A 29 12.90 -4.48 -12.27
C LEU A 29 14.39 -4.17 -12.23
N LEU A 30 15.15 -4.79 -13.13
CA LEU A 30 16.60 -4.66 -13.24
C LEU A 30 16.95 -4.29 -14.68
N ASN A 31 17.95 -3.43 -14.87
CA ASN A 31 18.51 -3.15 -16.19
C ASN A 31 19.54 -4.23 -16.60
N ALA A 32 20.12 -4.09 -17.80
CA ALA A 32 21.14 -5.01 -18.32
C ALA A 32 22.43 -5.08 -17.47
N TYR A 33 22.62 -4.13 -16.55
CA TYR A 33 23.75 -4.04 -15.64
C TYR A 33 23.39 -4.46 -14.20
N ASP A 34 22.26 -5.16 -14.02
CA ASP A 34 21.75 -5.60 -12.70
C ASP A 34 21.42 -4.43 -11.74
N GLN A 35 21.13 -3.24 -12.26
CA GLN A 35 20.74 -2.10 -11.44
C GLN A 35 19.22 -2.00 -11.31
N ARG A 36 18.71 -1.74 -10.11
CA ARG A 36 17.29 -1.54 -9.84
C ARG A 36 16.74 -0.37 -10.66
N ILE A 37 15.66 -0.65 -11.38
CA ILE A 37 14.81 0.35 -12.00
C ILE A 37 13.50 0.42 -11.22
N ASP A 38 13.10 1.61 -10.81
CA ASP A 38 11.79 1.81 -10.22
C ASP A 38 10.71 1.90 -11.31
N ALA A 39 9.72 1.03 -11.26
CA ALA A 39 8.56 1.07 -12.15
C ALA A 39 7.81 2.42 -12.00
N PRO A 40 7.27 3.01 -13.08
CA PRO A 40 6.55 4.27 -13.01
C PRO A 40 5.38 4.16 -12.01
N LEU A 41 5.24 5.18 -11.16
CA LEU A 41 4.09 5.29 -10.26
C LEU A 41 2.96 6.02 -10.97
N ALA A 42 1.72 5.61 -10.68
CA ALA A 42 0.54 6.38 -11.05
C ALA A 42 0.66 7.82 -10.53
N LYS A 43 0.19 8.79 -11.32
CA LYS A 43 0.19 10.20 -10.89
C LYS A 43 -0.75 10.35 -9.68
N PRO A 44 -0.30 10.95 -8.57
CA PRO A 44 -1.18 11.18 -7.45
C PRO A 44 -2.18 12.29 -7.81
N ASP A 45 -3.41 12.13 -7.35
CA ASP A 45 -4.42 13.17 -7.42
C ASP A 45 -3.98 14.41 -6.61
N ARG A 46 -4.35 15.60 -7.10
CA ARG A 46 -3.95 16.88 -6.49
C ARG A 46 -4.48 17.02 -5.07
N ALA A 47 -5.75 16.65 -4.82
CA ALA A 47 -6.32 16.73 -3.49
C ALA A 47 -5.61 15.79 -2.50
N SER A 48 -5.12 14.63 -2.97
CA SER A 48 -4.31 13.73 -2.14
C SER A 48 -2.95 14.33 -1.75
N VAL A 49 -2.31 15.04 -2.67
CA VAL A 49 -1.05 15.76 -2.40
C VAL A 49 -1.30 16.90 -1.41
N GLU A 50 -2.38 17.67 -1.59
CA GLU A 50 -2.77 18.76 -0.70
C GLU A 50 -3.09 18.25 0.71
N ARG A 51 -3.84 17.13 0.84
CA ARG A 51 -4.10 16.48 2.14
C ARG A 51 -2.81 16.06 2.85
N LEU A 52 -1.90 15.39 2.13
CA LEU A 52 -0.60 15.01 2.70
C LEU A 52 0.19 16.23 3.18
N ASN A 53 0.21 17.31 2.39
CA ASN A 53 0.88 18.55 2.77
C ASN A 53 0.23 19.23 3.99
N GLY A 54 -1.11 19.25 4.05
CA GLY A 54 -1.87 19.74 5.20
C GLY A 54 -1.51 18.97 6.48
N ARG A 55 -1.53 17.64 6.40
CA ARG A 55 -1.13 16.75 7.50
C ARG A 55 0.30 17.03 7.98
N ILE A 56 1.24 17.22 7.05
CA ILE A 56 2.65 17.53 7.39
C ILE A 56 2.76 18.90 8.07
N LYS A 57 1.97 19.88 7.63
CA LYS A 57 1.97 21.23 8.21
C LYS A 57 1.36 21.24 9.62
N GLU A 58 0.31 20.47 9.84
CA GLU A 58 -0.43 20.44 11.10
C GLU A 58 0.26 19.59 12.17
N HIS A 59 0.71 18.38 11.80
CA HIS A 59 1.23 17.41 12.77
C HIS A 59 2.75 17.19 12.66
N GLY A 60 3.40 17.73 11.64
CA GLY A 60 4.82 17.54 11.37
C GLY A 60 5.11 16.43 10.35
N LYS A 61 6.40 16.20 10.10
CA LYS A 61 6.86 15.25 9.07
C LYS A 61 6.41 13.82 9.41
N VAL A 62 5.81 13.16 8.42
CA VAL A 62 5.28 11.80 8.54
C VAL A 62 6.37 10.75 8.25
N CYS A 63 6.27 9.59 8.90
CA CYS A 63 7.26 8.52 8.71
C CYS A 63 6.98 7.72 7.43
N ASN A 64 7.95 7.67 6.52
CA ASN A 64 7.81 6.89 5.28
C ASN A 64 7.66 5.39 5.58
N GLU A 65 8.51 4.82 6.43
CA GLU A 65 8.51 3.37 6.70
C GLU A 65 7.15 2.93 7.26
N TYR A 66 6.65 3.63 8.27
CA TYR A 66 5.37 3.34 8.90
C TYR A 66 4.19 3.45 7.92
N HIS A 67 4.09 4.57 7.20
CA HIS A 67 2.93 4.82 6.34
C HIS A 67 2.96 4.03 5.03
N LEU A 68 4.14 3.61 4.54
CA LEU A 68 4.28 2.85 3.29
C LEU A 68 4.33 1.34 3.50
N THR A 69 5.02 0.87 4.54
CA THR A 69 5.20 -0.57 4.82
C THR A 69 4.28 -1.09 5.93
N GLY A 70 3.69 -0.18 6.72
CA GLY A 70 2.84 -0.52 7.87
C GLY A 70 3.61 -0.72 9.18
N LYS A 71 4.95 -0.65 9.16
CA LYS A 71 5.80 -0.77 10.35
C LYS A 71 6.95 0.23 10.29
N CYS A 72 7.44 0.66 11.43
CA CYS A 72 8.70 1.38 11.52
C CYS A 72 9.63 0.62 12.46
N SER A 73 10.85 0.39 12.00
CA SER A 73 11.85 -0.38 12.76
C SER A 73 12.56 0.47 13.81
N ASN A 74 12.41 1.80 13.77
CA ASN A 74 13.03 2.73 14.70
C ASN A 74 12.14 3.01 15.92
N SER A 75 12.55 2.53 17.09
CA SER A 75 11.85 2.73 18.37
C SER A 75 11.77 4.20 18.81
N TRP A 76 12.71 5.04 18.38
CA TRP A 76 12.74 6.47 18.68
C TRP A 76 12.57 7.32 17.41
N CYS A 77 11.60 6.94 16.59
CA CYS A 77 11.27 7.68 15.39
C CYS A 77 10.63 9.04 15.74
N GLY A 78 11.30 10.14 15.39
CA GLY A 78 10.78 11.50 15.55
C GLY A 78 9.74 11.92 14.49
N TYR A 79 9.33 11.00 13.61
CA TYR A 79 8.33 11.26 12.58
C TYR A 79 6.95 10.73 13.01
N VAL A 80 5.89 11.33 12.46
CA VAL A 80 4.51 11.01 12.85
C VAL A 80 4.09 9.60 12.41
N HIS A 81 3.68 8.76 13.37
CA HIS A 81 3.16 7.39 13.23
C HIS A 81 1.64 7.27 13.49
N GLY A 82 0.88 8.36 13.37
CA GLY A 82 -0.55 8.38 13.66
C GLY A 82 -1.41 7.56 12.68
N GLU A 83 -2.67 7.95 12.52
CA GLU A 83 -3.61 7.26 11.64
C GLU A 83 -3.04 6.96 10.24
N ARG A 84 -3.28 5.74 9.74
CA ARG A 84 -2.82 5.34 8.40
C ARG A 84 -3.49 6.20 7.34
N MET A 85 -2.64 6.76 6.47
CA MET A 85 -3.08 7.53 5.31
C MET A 85 -3.93 6.71 4.35
N GLY A 86 -4.84 7.38 3.65
CA GLY A 86 -5.58 6.76 2.55
C GLY A 86 -4.66 6.38 1.37
N PRO A 87 -5.11 5.50 0.45
CA PRO A 87 -4.27 5.04 -0.68
C PRO A 87 -3.70 6.17 -1.55
N GLY A 88 -4.47 7.25 -1.76
CA GLY A 88 -4.02 8.40 -2.54
C GLY A 88 -2.92 9.21 -1.84
N GLU A 89 -3.03 9.41 -0.53
CA GLU A 89 -1.99 10.06 0.28
C GLU A 89 -0.73 9.17 0.37
N GLN A 90 -0.89 7.85 0.52
CA GLN A 90 0.24 6.92 0.46
C GLN A 90 0.95 6.97 -0.89
N LEU A 91 0.21 7.05 -2.01
CA LEU A 91 0.81 7.23 -3.33
C LEU A 91 1.58 8.55 -3.42
N ALA A 92 1.01 9.66 -2.94
CA ALA A 92 1.70 10.95 -2.87
C ALA A 92 2.98 10.87 -2.01
N LEU A 93 2.93 10.13 -0.90
CA LEU A 93 4.09 9.89 -0.04
C LEU A 93 5.15 9.04 -0.74
N ARG A 94 4.77 8.01 -1.51
CA ARG A 94 5.70 7.19 -2.32
C ARG A 94 6.44 8.05 -3.34
N HIS A 95 5.75 8.95 -4.02
CA HIS A 95 6.39 9.91 -4.94
C HIS A 95 7.43 10.77 -4.22
N LYS A 96 7.11 11.32 -3.04
CA LYS A 96 8.08 12.08 -2.23
C LYS A 96 9.24 11.20 -1.74
N ALA A 97 8.96 9.95 -1.35
CA ALA A 97 9.97 9.02 -0.84
C ALA A 97 11.01 8.65 -1.92
N ARG A 98 10.58 8.43 -3.17
CA ARG A 98 11.48 8.16 -4.30
C ARG A 98 12.38 9.33 -4.69
N GLY A 99 12.07 10.54 -4.24
CA GLY A 99 12.98 11.69 -4.38
C GLY A 99 14.19 11.63 -3.43
N ARG A 100 14.23 10.69 -2.49
CA ARG A 100 15.38 10.47 -1.59
C ARG A 100 16.25 9.35 -2.13
N SER A 101 17.56 9.55 -2.10
CA SER A 101 18.53 8.53 -2.43
C SER A 101 18.50 7.38 -1.42
N CYS A 102 18.35 6.14 -1.91
CA CYS A 102 18.53 4.94 -1.10
C CYS A 102 20.02 4.78 -0.72
N THR A 103 20.31 4.33 0.50
CA THR A 103 21.69 4.04 0.95
C THR A 103 22.34 2.89 0.19
N ALA A 104 21.55 1.92 -0.27
CA ALA A 104 22.00 0.83 -1.13
C ALA A 104 21.98 1.17 -2.63
N GLY A 105 21.55 2.38 -3.00
CA GLY A 105 21.53 2.85 -4.39
C GLY A 105 20.82 1.90 -5.37
N SER A 106 21.44 1.69 -6.53
CA SER A 106 20.99 0.76 -7.58
C SER A 106 20.97 -0.71 -7.16
N ASP A 107 21.69 -1.07 -6.11
CA ASP A 107 21.89 -2.46 -5.71
C ASP A 107 20.82 -2.89 -4.68
N CYS A 108 19.92 -1.97 -4.31
CA CYS A 108 18.82 -2.24 -3.40
C CYS A 108 17.91 -3.37 -3.92
N ARG A 109 17.75 -4.43 -3.10
CA ARG A 109 16.84 -5.56 -3.35
C ARG A 109 15.67 -5.63 -2.38
N ALA A 110 15.47 -4.60 -1.56
CA ALA A 110 14.29 -4.48 -0.71
C ALA A 110 13.08 -4.04 -1.54
N PHE A 111 12.12 -4.94 -1.76
CA PHE A 111 10.95 -4.65 -2.61
C PHE A 111 10.12 -3.46 -2.11
N ASP A 112 9.95 -3.33 -0.79
CA ASP A 112 9.17 -2.26 -0.16
C ASP A 112 10.02 -1.01 0.18
N CYS A 113 11.21 -0.87 -0.43
CA CYS A 113 12.09 0.31 -0.32
C CYS A 113 11.60 1.46 -1.20
#